data_AF-A0A5D0VF71-F1
#
_entry.id   AF-A0A5D0VF71-F1
#
_cell.length_a   1.000
_cell.length_b   1.000
_cell.length_c   1.000
_cell.angle_alpha   90.00
_cell.angle_beta   90.00
_cell.angle_gamma   90.00
#
_symmetry.space_group_name_H-M   'P 1'
#
loop_
_entity.id
_entity.type
_entity.pdbx_description
1 polymer ?
#
loop_
_entity_poly.entity_id
_entity_poly.type
_entity_poly.pdbx_seq_one_letter_code
_entity_poly.pdbx_strand_id
1 'polypeptide(L)'
;MRGALGSRLKSGPEMTDLFTEDVVFEFSCQGQGIETGKPYDQDYISVVTLRDGRVCHYRDYWNPLVALHALGGAEAAAAAYAGETHNG
;
A
#
# COMPACT_ATOMS: atom_id res chain seq x y z
N MET A 1 11.86 -10.75 3.33
CA MET A 1 12.35 -10.87 1.94
C MET A 1 13.85 -11.20 1.78
N ARG A 2 14.60 -11.66 2.79
CA ARG A 2 16.05 -11.90 2.65
C ARG A 2 16.47 -13.36 2.37
N GLY A 3 15.52 -14.27 2.13
CA GLY A 3 15.79 -15.72 2.09
C GLY A 3 15.59 -16.46 0.76
N ALA A 4 14.89 -15.87 -0.22
CA ALA A 4 14.46 -16.61 -1.42
C ALA A 4 15.26 -16.29 -2.71
N LEU A 5 16.17 -15.33 -2.68
CA LEU A 5 16.90 -14.86 -3.86
C LEU A 5 18.40 -14.95 -3.58
N GLY A 6 18.99 -16.08 -3.98
CA GLY A 6 20.42 -16.34 -3.83
C GLY A 6 21.30 -15.31 -4.54
N SER A 7 22.62 -15.38 -4.27
CA SER A 7 23.68 -14.44 -4.68
C SER A 7 23.93 -14.27 -6.20
N ARG A 8 22.95 -14.58 -7.06
CA ARG A 8 23.07 -14.56 -8.52
C ARG A 8 22.30 -13.45 -9.22
N LEU A 9 21.54 -12.63 -8.51
CA LEU A 9 20.90 -11.46 -9.11
C LEU A 9 21.91 -10.30 -9.22
N LYS A 10 22.56 -10.21 -10.37
CA LYS A 10 23.24 -8.97 -10.75
C LYS A 10 22.16 -8.02 -11.27
N SER A 11 22.19 -6.77 -10.80
CA SER A 11 21.38 -5.67 -11.33
C SER A 11 21.81 -5.40 -12.78
N GLY A 12 21.21 -6.13 -13.71
CA GLY A 12 21.44 -6.02 -15.15
C GLY A 12 20.11 -6.16 -15.89
N PRO A 13 20.09 -5.81 -17.19
CA PRO A 13 18.87 -5.77 -18.01
C PRO A 13 18.04 -7.06 -18.01
N GLU A 14 18.64 -8.21 -17.68
CA GLU A 14 17.89 -9.48 -17.54
C GLU A 14 16.85 -9.47 -16.41
N MET A 15 17.07 -8.71 -15.33
CA MET A 15 16.14 -8.63 -14.19
C MET A 15 14.80 -8.00 -14.58
N THR A 16 14.83 -6.99 -15.45
CA THR A 16 13.64 -6.29 -15.95
C THR A 16 12.87 -7.10 -16.98
N ASP A 17 13.52 -8.03 -17.68
CA ASP A 17 12.87 -8.96 -18.62
C ASP A 17 12.31 -10.23 -17.93
N LEU A 18 12.75 -10.52 -16.71
CA LEU A 18 12.32 -11.68 -15.91
C LEU A 18 10.99 -11.45 -15.17
N PHE A 19 10.61 -10.19 -14.95
CA PHE A 19 9.30 -9.85 -14.40
C PHE A 19 8.41 -9.34 -15.52
N THR A 20 7.16 -9.79 -15.51
CA THR A 20 6.10 -9.05 -16.20
C THR A 20 6.11 -7.61 -15.69
N GLU A 21 5.62 -6.63 -16.45
CA GLU A 21 5.59 -5.21 -16.03
C GLU A 21 5.02 -5.00 -14.61
N ASP A 22 4.30 -5.98 -14.05
CA ASP A 22 3.78 -6.01 -12.68
C ASP A 22 4.74 -6.61 -11.64
N VAL A 23 5.02 -5.82 -10.60
CA VAL A 23 5.74 -6.21 -9.38
C VAL A 23 4.78 -6.27 -8.21
N VAL A 24 4.85 -7.34 -7.41
CA VAL A 24 4.08 -7.48 -6.16
C VAL A 24 4.94 -7.14 -4.95
N PHE A 25 4.46 -6.25 -4.10
CA PHE A 25 5.06 -5.90 -2.80
C PHE A 25 4.16 -6.38 -1.67
N GLU A 26 4.75 -7.05 -0.68
CA GLU A 26 4.11 -7.34 0.61
C GLU A 26 4.87 -6.61 1.70
N PHE A 27 4.17 -5.80 2.49
CA PHE A 27 4.74 -5.06 3.61
C PHE A 27 3.68 -4.71 4.64
N SER A 28 4.13 -4.27 5.82
CA SER A 28 3.26 -3.82 6.91
C SER A 28 3.66 -2.43 7.38
N CYS A 29 2.72 -1.71 8.01
CA CYS A 29 2.99 -0.48 8.72
C CYS A 29 2.44 -0.54 10.15
N GLN A 30 3.02 0.27 11.02
CA GLN A 30 2.49 0.54 12.37
C GLN A 30 2.21 2.03 12.50
N GLY A 31 1.08 2.36 13.11
CA GLY A 31 0.64 3.74 13.22
C GLY A 31 -0.60 3.88 14.08
N GLN A 32 -1.17 5.07 14.09
CA GLN A 32 -2.39 5.36 14.84
C GLN A 32 -3.24 6.42 14.14
N GLY A 33 -4.55 6.33 14.30
CA GLY A 33 -5.47 7.41 13.91
C GLY A 33 -5.17 8.67 14.73
N ILE A 34 -4.97 9.81 14.06
CA ILE A 34 -4.54 11.05 14.72
C ILE A 34 -5.58 11.51 15.75
N GLU A 35 -6.86 11.55 15.38
CA GLU A 35 -7.94 12.00 16.25
C GLU A 35 -8.30 10.99 17.35
N THR A 36 -8.17 9.69 17.07
CA THR A 36 -8.69 8.64 17.95
C THR A 36 -7.62 8.00 18.84
N GLY A 37 -6.34 8.13 18.47
CA GLY A 37 -5.23 7.39 19.06
C GLY A 37 -5.30 5.87 18.85
N LYS A 38 -6.27 5.36 18.09
CA LYS A 38 -6.45 3.91 17.87
C LYS A 38 -5.41 3.38 16.89
N PRO A 39 -4.90 2.15 17.06
CA PRO A 39 -3.90 1.59 16.17
C PRO A 39 -4.36 1.51 14.71
N TYR A 40 -3.43 1.81 13.81
CA TYR A 40 -3.49 1.62 12.37
C TYR A 40 -2.31 0.72 11.95
N ASP A 41 -2.37 -0.52 12.41
CA ASP A 41 -1.39 -1.55 12.07
C ASP A 41 -1.92 -2.30 10.86
N GLN A 42 -1.39 -1.99 9.67
CA GLN A 42 -1.94 -2.44 8.40
C GLN A 42 -0.95 -3.32 7.65
N ASP A 43 -1.47 -4.37 7.03
CA ASP A 43 -0.76 -5.22 6.08
C ASP A 43 -1.23 -4.91 4.66
N TYR A 44 -0.28 -4.85 3.74
CA TYR A 44 -0.51 -4.46 2.35
C TYR A 44 -0.02 -5.53 1.39
N ILE A 45 -0.78 -5.70 0.31
CA ILE A 45 -0.34 -6.31 -0.93
C ILE A 45 -0.50 -5.27 -2.03
N SER A 46 0.60 -4.78 -2.58
CA SER A 46 0.57 -3.79 -3.67
C SER A 46 1.01 -4.44 -4.97
N VAL A 47 0.22 -4.26 -6.04
CA VAL A 47 0.56 -4.68 -7.41
C VAL A 47 0.89 -3.43 -8.23
N VAL A 48 2.13 -3.32 -8.67
CA VAL A 48 2.70 -2.12 -9.29
C VAL A 48 3.15 -2.43 -10.71
N THR A 49 2.53 -1.79 -11.70
CA THR A 49 2.91 -1.90 -13.10
C THR A 49 3.94 -0.82 -13.46
N LEU A 50 5.09 -1.24 -13.97
CA LEU A 50 6.18 -0.39 -14.43
C LEU A 50 6.27 -0.37 -15.95
N ARG A 51 6.42 0.83 -16.53
CA ARG A 51 6.78 1.03 -17.94
C ARG A 51 7.95 1.98 -18.04
N ASP A 52 8.99 1.60 -18.77
CA ASP A 52 10.25 2.37 -18.87
C ASP A 52 10.81 2.78 -17.51
N GLY A 53 10.74 1.86 -16.53
CA GLY A 53 11.20 2.07 -15.16
C GLY A 53 10.33 3.02 -14.32
N ARG A 54 9.15 3.41 -14.79
CA ARG A 54 8.22 4.32 -14.09
C ARG A 54 6.92 3.61 -13.72
N VAL A 55 6.38 3.93 -12.55
CA VAL A 55 5.05 3.46 -12.14
C VAL A 55 4.00 4.06 -13.07
N CYS A 56 3.25 3.21 -13.75
CA CYS A 56 2.12 3.61 -14.59
C CYS A 56 0.77 3.14 -14.03
N HIS A 57 0.77 2.13 -13.16
CA HIS A 57 -0.41 1.68 -12.44
C HIS A 57 -0.02 1.12 -11.08
N TYR A 58 -0.84 1.42 -10.07
CA TYR A 58 -0.61 1.02 -8.68
C TYR A 58 -1.94 0.57 -8.09
N ARG A 59 -2.05 -0.70 -7.70
CA ARG A 59 -3.19 -1.22 -6.94
C ARG A 59 -2.72 -1.61 -5.56
N ASP A 60 -3.39 -1.08 -4.56
CA ASP A 60 -3.08 -1.36 -3.16
C ASP A 60 -4.22 -2.11 -2.50
N TYR A 61 -3.96 -3.31 -2.01
CA TYR A 61 -4.91 -4.12 -1.27
C TYR A 61 -4.52 -4.13 0.20
N TRP A 62 -5.46 -3.75 1.04
CA TRP A 62 -5.31 -3.65 2.48
C TRP A 62 -6.64 -3.97 3.16
N ASN A 63 -6.62 -4.27 4.46
CA ASN A 63 -7.84 -4.58 5.20
C ASN A 63 -8.58 -3.29 5.60
N PRO A 64 -9.77 -3.00 5.03
CA PRO A 64 -10.48 -1.76 5.32
C PRO A 64 -10.99 -1.65 6.76
N LEU A 65 -11.14 -2.78 7.47
CA LEU A 65 -11.59 -2.78 8.85
C LEU A 65 -10.55 -2.15 9.79
N VAL A 66 -9.25 -2.24 9.47
CA VAL A 66 -8.18 -1.58 10.23
C VAL A 66 -8.31 -0.06 10.12
N ALA A 67 -8.54 0.46 8.91
CA ALA A 67 -8.76 1.88 8.68
C ALA A 67 -10.03 2.38 9.40
N LEU A 68 -11.14 1.66 9.27
CA LEU A 68 -12.38 2.01 9.95
C LEU A 68 -12.23 2.02 11.47
N HIS A 69 -11.51 1.05 12.04
CA HIS A 69 -11.22 1.03 13.47
C HIS A 69 -10.37 2.24 13.89
N ALA A 70 -9.30 2.54 13.16
CA ALA A 70 -8.43 3.69 13.41
C ALA A 70 -9.19 5.02 13.27
N LEU A 71 -10.16 5.13 12.36
CA LEU A 71 -11.01 6.32 12.19
C LEU A 71 -12.12 6.44 13.26
N GLY A 72 -12.31 5.42 14.09
CA GLY A 72 -13.32 5.45 15.15
C GLY A 72 -14.66 4.82 14.79
N GLY A 73 -14.78 4.19 13.62
CA GLY A 73 -15.97 3.49 13.14
C GLY A 73 -16.48 4.02 11.81
N ALA A 74 -17.47 3.32 11.23
CA ALA A 74 -18.02 3.64 9.91
C ALA A 74 -18.67 5.03 9.83
N GLU A 75 -19.39 5.46 10.88
CA GLU A 75 -20.03 6.77 10.91
C GLU A 75 -19.00 7.90 10.93
N ALA A 76 -17.96 7.78 11.76
CA ALA A 76 -16.88 8.76 11.83
C ALA A 76 -16.10 8.83 10.51
N ALA A 77 -15.82 7.68 9.88
CA ALA A 77 -15.19 7.62 8.57
C ALA A 77 -16.04 8.28 7.47
N ALA A 78 -17.36 8.04 7.47
CA ALA A 78 -18.28 8.65 6.52
C ALA A 78 -18.38 10.18 6.71
N ALA A 79 -18.43 10.65 7.95
CA ALA A 79 -18.44 12.07 8.26
C ALA A 79 -17.14 12.77 7.81
N ALA A 80 -15.98 12.15 8.06
CA ALA A 80 -14.68 12.67 7.61
C ALA A 80 -14.62 12.80 6.07
N TYR A 81 -15.11 11.79 5.35
CA TYR A 81 -15.16 11.82 3.88
C TYR A 81 -16.10 12.91 3.33
N ALA A 82 -17.27 13.09 3.95
CA ALA A 82 -18.22 14.11 3.53
C ALA A 82 -17.71 15.55 3.78
N GLY A 83 -16.93 15.75 4.86
CA GLY A 83 -16.41 17.05 5.28
C GLY A 83 -15.41 17.71 4.33
N GLU A 84 -14.84 16.97 3.37
CA GLU A 84 -13.91 17.51 2.37
C GLU A 84 -14.60 18.15 1.15
N THR A 85 -15.92 18.02 1.01
CA THR A 85 -16.65 18.51 -0.18
C THR A 85 -17.04 20.00 -0.15
N HIS A 86 -16.65 20.76 0.87
CA HIS A 86 -17.06 22.18 0.99
C HIS A 86 -15.99 23.08 1.62
N ASN A 87 -14.85 23.26 0.95
CA ASN A 87 -13.97 24.41 1.16
C ASN A 87 -13.19 24.70 -0.13
N GLY A 88 -13.79 25.49 -1.02
CA GLY A 88 -13.21 26.08 -2.21
C GLY A 88 -13.81 27.45 -2.46
#